data_AF-A0A645JP66-F1
#
_entry.id   AF-A0A645JP66-F1
#
_cell.length_a   1.000
_cell.length_b   1.000
_cell.length_c   1.000
_cell.angle_alpha   90.00
_cell.angle_beta   90.00
_cell.angle_gamma   90.00
#
_symmetry.space_group_name_H-M   'P 1'
#
loop_
_entity.id
_entity.type
_entity.pdbx_description
1 polymer ?
#
loop_
_entity_poly.entity_id
_entity_poly.type
_entity_poly.pdbx_seq_one_letter_code
_entity_poly.pdbx_strand_id
1 'polypeptide(L)' 'MGWNNWGKKENEKTAFYAEYQSKGPGANPQARAGFSHQLKTTKGYEISTVLAGDDGWNPVKNGNAVFEIKR' A
#
# COMPACT_ATOMS: atom_id res chain seq x y z
N MET A 1 -15.96 9.13 -3.01
CA MET A 1 -15.27 8.26 -4.00
C MET A 1 -13.79 8.60 -4.00
N GLY A 2 -12.93 7.80 -3.35
CA GLY A 2 -11.47 8.04 -3.30
C GLY A 2 -10.67 7.38 -4.42
N TRP A 3 -11.29 6.45 -5.16
CA TRP A 3 -10.67 5.67 -6.23
C TRP A 3 -11.52 5.76 -7.50
N ASN A 4 -10.89 5.66 -8.66
CA ASN A 4 -11.52 5.72 -9.98
C ASN A 4 -11.22 4.42 -10.76
N ASN A 5 -12.17 3.94 -11.54
CA ASN A 5 -12.03 2.74 -12.38
C ASN A 5 -11.59 3.06 -13.83
N TRP A 6 -11.19 4.30 -14.10
CA TRP A 6 -10.87 4.84 -15.43
C TRP A 6 -12.00 4.69 -16.45
N GLY A 7 -13.26 4.73 -15.99
CA GLY A 7 -14.45 4.58 -16.84
C GLY A 7 -14.69 3.16 -17.33
N LYS A 8 -13.99 2.15 -16.78
CA LYS A 8 -14.12 0.73 -17.16
C LYS A 8 -14.51 -0.11 -15.94
N LYS A 9 -15.73 -0.65 -15.94
CA LYS A 9 -16.28 -1.45 -14.83
C LYS A 9 -15.50 -2.75 -14.62
N GLU A 10 -14.91 -3.29 -15.68
CA GLU A 10 -14.12 -4.52 -15.65
C GLU A 10 -12.88 -4.38 -14.75
N ASN A 11 -12.32 -3.16 -14.65
CA ASN A 11 -11.18 -2.89 -13.78
C ASN A 11 -11.51 -3.12 -12.30
N GLU A 12 -12.77 -2.94 -11.89
CA GLU A 12 -13.18 -3.17 -10.50
C GLU A 12 -13.02 -4.64 -10.07
N LYS A 13 -12.92 -5.56 -11.03
CA LYS A 13 -12.73 -7.00 -10.78
C LYS A 13 -11.27 -7.41 -10.65
N THR A 14 -10.35 -6.62 -11.22
CA THR A 14 -8.93 -6.99 -11.35
C THR A 14 -8.01 -6.03 -10.60
N ALA A 15 -8.42 -4.77 -10.41
CA ALA A 15 -7.68 -3.80 -9.62
C ALA A 15 -7.83 -4.12 -8.14
N PHE A 16 -6.73 -3.97 -7.39
CA PHE A 16 -6.72 -4.09 -5.95
C PHE A 16 -6.25 -2.77 -5.34
N TYR A 17 -7.20 -1.91 -4.98
CA TYR A 17 -6.93 -0.67 -4.26
C TYR A 17 -7.27 -0.83 -2.79
N ALA A 18 -6.31 -0.56 -1.91
CA ALA A 18 -6.47 -0.74 -0.48
C ALA A 18 -5.80 0.40 0.32
N GLU A 19 -6.40 0.75 1.45
CA GLU A 19 -5.83 1.69 2.42
C GLU A 19 -5.64 0.98 3.78
N TYR A 20 -4.64 1.40 4.54
CA TYR A 20 -4.36 0.92 5.89
C TYR A 20 -4.11 2.10 6.83
N GLN A 21 -4.94 2.22 7.88
CA GLN A 21 -4.79 3.24 8.93
C GLN A 21 -4.53 4.67 8.41
N SER A 22 -5.09 5.05 7.26
CA SER A 22 -5.04 6.41 6.73
C SER A 22 -5.61 7.40 7.76
N LYS A 23 -5.00 8.58 7.90
CA LYS A 23 -5.40 9.62 8.86
C LYS A 23 -5.57 10.98 8.19
N GLY A 24 -6.22 11.90 8.88
CA GLY A 24 -6.46 13.26 8.44
C GLY A 24 -7.81 13.44 7.71
N PRO A 25 -8.16 14.68 7.31
CA PRO A 25 -9.51 15.01 6.84
C PRO A 25 -9.99 14.23 5.60
N GLY A 26 -9.06 13.73 4.77
CA GLY A 26 -9.38 12.94 3.57
C GLY A 26 -9.57 11.43 3.82
N ALA A 27 -9.23 10.95 5.02
CA ALA A 27 -9.33 9.53 5.39
C ALA A 27 -10.78 9.19 5.78
N ASN A 28 -11.62 8.97 4.77
CA ASN A 28 -13.01 8.56 4.93
C ASN A 28 -13.24 7.21 4.22
N PRO A 29 -12.98 6.08 4.91
CA PRO A 29 -13.16 4.74 4.33
C PRO A 29 -14.61 4.44 3.98
N GLN A 30 -15.58 5.01 4.70
CA GLN A 30 -17.01 4.79 4.46
C GLN A 30 -17.49 5.41 3.13
N ALA A 31 -16.79 6.43 2.63
CA ALA A 31 -17.11 7.11 1.36
C ALA A 31 -16.25 6.63 0.17
N ARG A 32 -15.54 5.51 0.31
CA ARG A 32 -14.70 4.95 -0.76
C ARG A 32 -15.54 4.16 -1.77
N ALA A 33 -14.93 3.91 -2.93
CA ALA A 33 -15.58 3.09 -3.95
C ALA A 33 -15.80 1.67 -3.42
N GLY A 34 -16.94 1.05 -3.74
CA GLY A 34 -17.30 -0.27 -3.21
C GLY A 34 -16.32 -1.40 -3.56
N PHE A 35 -15.52 -1.22 -4.61
CA PHE A 35 -14.46 -2.14 -5.04
C PHE A 35 -13.10 -1.87 -4.38
N SER A 36 -13.01 -0.92 -3.45
CA SER A 36 -11.80 -0.68 -2.66
C SER A 36 -11.82 -1.47 -1.35
N HIS A 37 -10.65 -1.66 -0.76
CA HIS A 37 -10.46 -2.47 0.43
C HIS A 37 -9.88 -1.66 1.59
N GLN A 38 -10.21 -2.07 2.81
CA GLN A 38 -9.54 -1.58 4.03
C GLN A 38 -8.76 -2.74 4.64
N LEU A 39 -7.45 -2.59 4.73
CA LEU A 39 -6.60 -3.61 5.32
C LEU A 39 -6.70 -3.59 6.84
N LYS A 40 -6.63 -4.78 7.46
CA LYS A 40 -6.50 -4.92 8.92
C LYS A 40 -5.05 -5.00 9.37
N THR A 41 -4.16 -5.39 8.46
CA THR A 41 -2.72 -5.57 8.70
C THR A 41 -1.95 -5.23 7.44
N THR A 42 -0.67 -4.86 7.56
CA THR A 42 0.25 -4.69 6.43
C THR A 42 0.95 -5.98 6.00
N LYS A 43 0.53 -7.14 6.52
CA LYS A 43 1.10 -8.45 6.18
C LYS A 43 1.11 -8.67 4.67
N GLY A 44 2.29 -8.87 4.10
CA GLY A 44 2.48 -9.04 2.65
C GLY A 44 2.83 -7.74 1.92
N TYR A 45 2.64 -6.59 2.56
CA TYR A 45 2.94 -5.25 2.02
C TYR A 45 4.13 -4.59 2.71
N GLU A 46 4.85 -5.31 3.59
CA GLU A 46 6.08 -4.80 4.17
C GLU A 46 7.19 -4.67 3.13
N ILE A 47 8.10 -3.71 3.34
CA ILE A 47 9.24 -3.45 2.44
C ILE A 47 10.03 -4.74 2.14
N SER A 48 10.36 -5.51 3.18
CA SER A 48 11.10 -6.77 3.05
C SER A 48 10.33 -7.87 2.33
N THR A 49 9.00 -7.77 2.24
CA THR A 49 8.16 -8.75 1.57
C THR A 49 7.96 -8.37 0.10
N VAL A 50 7.64 -7.10 -0.15
CA VAL A 50 7.36 -6.58 -1.50
C VAL A 50 8.61 -6.55 -2.37
N LEU A 51 9.78 -6.24 -1.79
CA LEU A 51 11.03 -6.09 -2.54
C LEU A 51 11.91 -7.35 -2.51
N ALA A 52 11.44 -8.44 -1.89
CA ALA A 52 12.23 -9.66 -1.75
C ALA A 52 12.67 -10.24 -3.10
N GLY A 53 11.82 -10.17 -4.14
CA GLY A 53 12.08 -10.84 -5.41
C GLY A 53 12.41 -12.33 -5.23
N ASP A 54 13.11 -12.89 -6.20
CA ASP A 54 13.60 -14.28 -6.15
C ASP A 54 14.94 -14.41 -5.39
N ASP A 55 15.64 -13.29 -5.19
CA ASP A 55 16.98 -13.24 -4.55
C ASP A 55 16.93 -12.95 -3.04
N GLY A 56 15.73 -12.71 -2.50
CA GLY A 56 15.51 -12.42 -1.08
C GLY A 56 16.04 -11.05 -0.66
N TRP A 57 16.13 -10.09 -1.57
CA TRP A 57 16.64 -8.77 -1.28
C TRP A 57 15.82 -8.07 -0.18
N ASN A 58 16.50 -7.67 0.90
CA ASN A 58 15.89 -6.96 2.01
C ASN A 58 16.65 -5.64 2.26
N PRO A 59 16.13 -4.50 1.77
CA PRO A 59 16.83 -3.22 1.86
C PRO A 59 16.88 -2.65 3.29
N VAL A 60 16.15 -3.21 4.25
CA VAL A 60 16.15 -2.75 5.65
C VAL A 60 16.97 -3.65 6.58
N LYS A 61 17.49 -4.79 6.07
CA LYS A 61 18.25 -5.79 6.86
C LYS A 61 19.53 -5.23 7.50
N ASN A 62 20.07 -4.13 6.96
CA ASN A 62 21.26 -3.44 7.48
C ASN A 62 20.94 -2.05 8.05
N GLY A 63 19.67 -1.77 8.36
CA GLY A 63 19.21 -0.44 8.70
C GLY A 63 19.35 0.53 7.52
N ASN A 64 18.69 1.68 7.58
CA ASN A 64 18.96 2.74 6.62
C ASN A 64 20.35 3.34 6.90
N ALA A 65 21.44 2.61 6.59
CA ALA A 65 22.81 3.11 6.70
C ALA A 65 23.02 4.43 5.90
N VAL A 66 22.07 4.78 5.03
CA VAL A 66 22.01 6.04 4.28
C VAL A 66 21.58 7.24 5.14
N PHE A 67 20.82 7.05 6.24
CA PHE A 67 20.37 8.16 7.11
C PHE A 67 21.27 8.41 8.33
N GLU A 68 22.30 7.57 8.57
CA GLU A 68 23.30 7.83 9.61
C GLU A 68 24.46 8.72 9.12
N ILE A 69 24.57 8.94 7.81
CA ILE A 69 25.49 9.93 7.25
C ILE A 69 24.83 11.31 7.31
N LYS A 70 25.11 12.01 8.43
CA LYS A 70 24.75 13.41 8.74
C LYS A 70 23.36 13.65 9.32
N ARG A 71 23.29 13.56 10.64
CA ARG A 71 22.62 14.58 11.45
C ARG A 71 23.65 15.36 12.25
#